data_AF-A0A3D4NUB7-F1
#
_entry.id   AF-A0A3D4NUB7-F1
#
_cell.length_a   1.000
_cell.length_b   1.000
_cell.length_c   1.000
_cell.angle_alpha   90.00
_cell.angle_beta   90.00
_cell.angle_gamma   90.00
#
_symmetry.space_group_name_H-M   'P 1'
#
loop_
_entity.id
_entity.type
_entity.pdbx_description
1 polymer ?
#
loop_
_entity_poly.entity_id
_entity_poly.type
_entity_poly.pdbx_seq_one_letter_code
_entity_poly.pdbx_strand_id
1 'polypeptide(L)'
;MTARSETIQIDIDDEQMTGTFLSPKSKVPGVLFVHGWGGSQERDLERAKGIAGLGCVCLTFDLRGHTGGTGIPLTRVTREDNL
;
A
#
# COMPACT_ATOMS: atom_id res chain seq x y z
N MET A 1 -12.77 17.41 15.74
CA MET A 1 -12.55 16.81 14.41
C MET A 1 -13.61 15.73 14.23
N THR A 2 -14.44 15.76 13.19
CA THR A 2 -15.50 14.74 12.97
C THR A 2 -15.06 13.72 11.92
N ALA A 3 -15.14 12.44 12.24
CA ALA A 3 -14.86 11.35 11.31
C ALA A 3 -16.10 11.04 10.45
N ARG A 4 -15.88 10.61 9.20
CA ARG A 4 -16.87 9.94 8.36
C ARG A 4 -16.89 8.46 8.74
N SER A 5 -18.09 7.93 8.92
CA SER A 5 -18.34 6.51 9.20
C SER A 5 -19.12 5.90 8.04
N GLU A 6 -18.66 4.77 7.53
CA GLU A 6 -19.31 4.03 6.44
C GLU A 6 -19.37 2.55 6.80
N THR A 7 -20.53 1.93 6.64
CA THR A 7 -20.63 0.46 6.71
C THR A 7 -20.02 -0.13 5.45
N ILE A 8 -19.10 -1.09 5.61
CA ILE A 8 -18.47 -1.82 4.51
C ILE A 8 -18.76 -3.31 4.65
N GLN A 9 -18.66 -4.03 3.54
CA GLN A 9 -18.62 -5.48 3.53
C GLN A 9 -17.20 -5.93 3.21
N ILE A 10 -16.74 -6.98 3.89
CA ILE A 10 -15.42 -7.56 3.73
C ILE A 10 -15.62 -9.01 3.32
N ASP A 11 -15.22 -9.33 2.10
CA ASP A 11 -15.27 -10.68 1.56
C ASP A 11 -14.08 -11.49 2.09
N ILE A 12 -14.36 -12.64 2.73
CA ILE A 12 -13.34 -13.60 3.18
C ILE A 12 -13.78 -14.99 2.76
N ASP A 13 -13.11 -15.56 1.76
CA ASP A 13 -13.44 -16.84 1.15
C ASP A 13 -14.94 -16.92 0.77
N ASP A 14 -15.70 -17.80 1.42
CA ASP A 14 -17.14 -18.00 1.19
C ASP A 14 -18.02 -17.23 2.20
N GLU A 15 -17.44 -16.36 3.02
CA GLU A 15 -18.14 -15.58 4.05
C GLU A 15 -18.12 -14.06 3.76
N GLN A 16 -19.12 -13.38 4.31
CA GLN A 16 -19.31 -11.92 4.23
C GLN A 16 -19.33 -11.34 5.64
N MET A 17 -18.37 -10.48 5.95
CA MET A 17 -18.31 -9.78 7.24
C MET A 17 -18.71 -8.31 7.08
N THR A 18 -19.58 -7.83 7.98
CA THR A 18 -19.91 -6.41 8.05
C THR A 18 -18.90 -5.66 8.91
N GLY A 19 -18.32 -4.59 8.36
CA GLY A 19 -17.38 -3.70 9.03
C GLY A 19 -17.89 -2.25 9.07
N THR A 20 -17.20 -1.42 9.86
CA THR A 20 -17.39 0.04 9.86
C THR A 20 -16.05 0.71 9.55
N PHE A 21 -15.99 1.42 8.43
CA PHE A 21 -14.82 2.17 8.00
C PHE A 21 -14.90 3.62 8.52
N LEU A 22 -13.91 4.01 9.33
CA LEU A 22 -13.80 5.35 9.91
C LEU A 22 -12.66 6.11 9.24
N SER A 23 -12.96 7.29 8.69
CA SER A 23 -11.96 8.16 8.03
C SER A 23 -12.13 9.63 8.41
N PRO A 24 -11.09 10.47 8.34
CA PRO A 24 -11.24 11.92 8.51
C PRO A 24 -12.20 12.50 7.47
N LYS A 25 -13.04 13.47 7.86
CA LYS A 25 -13.99 14.13 6.93
C LYS A 25 -13.28 14.87 5.78
N SER A 26 -12.12 15.45 6.07
CA SER A 26 -11.24 16.05 5.05
C SER A 26 -10.45 14.94 4.36
N LYS A 27 -10.62 14.78 3.05
CA LYS A 27 -9.76 13.90 2.26
C LYS A 27 -8.32 14.38 2.38
N VAL A 28 -7.42 13.47 2.71
CA VAL A 28 -5.98 13.68 2.68
C VAL A 28 -5.43 13.09 1.37
N PRO A 29 -4.46 13.75 0.71
CA PRO A 29 -3.83 13.19 -0.47
C PRO A 29 -3.12 11.88 -0.15
N GLY A 30 -3.29 10.89 -1.03
CA GLY A 30 -2.57 9.62 -0.98
C GLY A 30 -1.42 9.61 -1.98
N VAL A 31 -0.24 9.12 -1.58
CA VAL A 31 0.92 8.97 -2.47
C VAL A 31 1.40 7.52 -2.42
N LEU A 32 1.41 6.87 -3.58
CA LEU A 32 1.91 5.52 -3.75
C LEU A 32 3.32 5.58 -4.35
N PHE A 33 4.28 4.96 -3.68
CA PHE A 33 5.65 4.82 -4.16
C PHE A 33 5.83 3.44 -4.78
N VAL A 34 6.17 3.43 -6.07
CA VAL A 34 6.45 2.21 -6.83
C VAL A 34 7.90 2.27 -7.28
N HIS A 35 8.72 1.37 -6.74
CA HIS A 35 10.14 1.31 -7.10
C HIS A 35 10.35 0.59 -8.45
N GLY A 36 11.53 0.79 -9.06
CA GLY A 36 11.92 0.10 -10.29
C GLY A 36 12.45 -1.31 -10.06
N TRP A 37 12.73 -2.02 -11.16
CA TRP A 37 13.33 -3.36 -11.14
C TRP A 37 14.67 -3.42 -10.38
N GLY A 38 14.86 -4.42 -9.53
CA GLY A 38 16.04 -4.56 -8.67
C GLY A 38 16.12 -3.51 -7.54
N GLY A 39 15.08 -2.69 -7.39
CA GLY A 39 14.91 -1.76 -6.28
C GLY A 39 14.25 -2.41 -5.08
N SER A 40 13.98 -1.59 -4.07
CA SER A 40 13.26 -1.97 -2.87
C SER A 40 12.65 -0.73 -2.24
N GLN A 41 11.66 -0.93 -1.37
CA GLN A 41 10.96 0.16 -0.70
C GLN A 41 11.88 1.06 0.14
N GLU A 42 12.99 0.54 0.67
CA GLU A 42 13.90 1.30 1.53
C GLU A 42 14.44 2.57 0.86
N ARG A 43 14.58 2.56 -0.47
CA ARG A 43 15.05 3.72 -1.24
C ARG A 43 14.05 4.88 -1.23
N ASP A 44 12.78 4.59 -1.03
CA ASP A 44 11.69 5.56 -1.08
C ASP A 44 11.25 6.05 0.32
N LEU A 45 11.66 5.35 1.40
CA LEU A 45 11.20 5.65 2.77
C LEU A 45 11.48 7.10 3.19
N GLU A 46 12.68 7.64 2.93
CA GLU A 46 12.99 9.02 3.33
C GLU A 46 12.14 10.05 2.56
N ARG A 47 11.84 9.79 1.28
CA ARG A 47 10.93 10.63 0.50
C ARG A 47 9.49 10.52 1.00
N ALA A 48 9.04 9.30 1.28
CA ALA A 48 7.71 9.04 1.83
C ALA A 48 7.51 9.73 3.18
N LYS A 49 8.51 9.71 4.07
CA LYS A 49 8.47 10.44 5.35
C LYS A 49 8.32 11.95 5.16
N GLY A 50 9.08 12.54 4.23
CA GLY A 50 8.97 13.97 3.92
C GLY A 50 7.57 14.36 3.43
N ILE A 51 7.00 13.58 2.52
CA ILE A 51 5.65 13.82 1.97
C ILE A 51 4.55 13.56 3.02
N ALA A 52 4.71 12.54 3.86
CA ALA A 52 3.81 12.28 4.99
C ALA A 52 3.79 13.46 5.98
N GLY A 53 4.95 14.08 6.23
CA GLY A 53 5.07 15.29 7.05
C GLY A 53 4.27 16.50 6.51
N LEU A 54 3.91 16.50 5.22
CA LEU A 54 3.06 17.52 4.60
C LEU A 54 1.55 17.21 4.69
N GLY A 55 1.17 16.14 5.40
CA GLY A 55 -0.23 15.75 5.60
C GLY A 55 -0.76 14.75 4.57
N CYS A 56 0.12 14.05 3.84
CA CYS A 56 -0.26 12.97 2.94
C CYS A 56 -0.27 11.61 3.67
N VAL A 57 -1.07 10.67 3.17
CA VAL A 57 -0.92 9.24 3.48
C VAL A 57 -0.01 8.62 2.44
N CYS A 58 1.09 7.99 2.85
CA CYS A 58 2.07 7.39 1.94
C CYS A 58 2.11 5.88 2.12
N LEU A 59 2.24 5.15 1.00
CA LEU A 59 2.49 3.71 0.99
C LEU A 59 3.72 3.40 0.13
N THR A 60 4.67 2.66 0.69
CA THR A 60 5.77 2.00 -0.02
C THR A 60 5.57 0.49 0.10
N PHE A 61 6.03 -0.27 -0.89
CA PHE A 61 5.95 -1.73 -0.87
C PHE A 61 7.03 -2.32 -1.78
N ASP A 62 7.42 -3.56 -1.50
CA ASP A 62 8.31 -4.30 -2.38
C ASP A 62 7.52 -5.00 -3.49
N LEU A 63 7.98 -4.84 -4.73
CA LEU A 63 7.46 -5.58 -5.87
C LEU A 63 7.66 -7.08 -5.70
N ARG A 64 6.87 -7.89 -6.44
CA ARG A 64 7.08 -9.35 -6.49
C ARG A 64 8.53 -9.64 -6.89
N GLY A 65 9.14 -10.67 -6.32
CA GLY A 65 10.56 -10.97 -6.55
C GLY A 65 11.52 -10.34 -5.57
N HIS A 66 11.11 -9.27 -4.88
CA HIS A 66 12.01 -8.39 -4.12
C HIS A 66 11.86 -8.55 -2.59
N THR A 67 10.94 -9.40 -2.13
CA THR A 67 10.78 -9.69 -0.69
C THR A 67 11.81 -10.73 -0.24
N GLY A 68 12.54 -10.43 0.85
CA GLY A 68 13.64 -11.27 1.35
C GLY A 68 13.25 -12.58 2.06
N GLY A 69 12.06 -13.15 1.82
CA GLY A 69 11.60 -14.31 2.58
C GLY A 69 10.55 -15.18 1.90
N THR A 70 9.27 -14.77 1.95
CA THR A 70 8.10 -15.61 1.62
C THR A 70 7.57 -15.46 0.20
N GLY A 71 8.28 -14.73 -0.67
CA GLY A 71 7.83 -14.41 -2.03
C GLY A 71 8.38 -15.32 -3.12
N ILE A 72 7.84 -15.14 -4.33
CA ILE A 72 8.45 -15.67 -5.57
C ILE A 72 9.85 -15.05 -5.70
N PRO A 73 10.91 -15.82 -5.96
CA PRO A 73 12.26 -15.27 -6.11
C PRO A 73 12.37 -14.41 -7.37
N LEU A 74 13.20 -13.36 -7.33
CA LEU A 74 13.43 -12.45 -8.46
C LEU A 74 13.73 -13.16 -9.79
N THR A 75 14.44 -14.29 -9.74
CA THR A 75 14.80 -15.09 -10.92
C THR A 75 13.62 -15.72 -11.65
N ARG A 76 12.44 -15.76 -11.03
CA ARG A 76 11.20 -16.30 -11.60
C ARG A 76 10.17 -15.22 -11.90
N VAL A 77 10.50 -13.96 -11.67
CA VAL A 77 9.62 -12.83 -11.92
C VAL A 77 9.99 -12.22 -13.27
N THR A 78 8.98 -11.91 -14.05
CA THR A 78 9.08 -11.19 -15.32
C THR A 78 8.64 -9.74 -15.13
N ARG A 79 8.81 -8.92 -16.18
CA ARG A 79 8.30 -7.55 -16.15
C ARG A 79 6.77 -7.56 -16.07
N GLU A 80 6.13 -8.45 -16.80
CA GLU A 80 4.68 -8.62 -16.92
C GLU A 80 4.03 -9.03 -15.59
N ASP A 81 4.76 -9.68 -14.70
CA ASP A 81 4.27 -10.03 -13.36
C ASP A 81 4.04 -8.81 -12.44
N ASN A 82 4.56 -7.63 -12.82
CA ASN A 82 4.47 -6.36 -12.07
C ASN A 82 3.90 -5.20 -12.91
N LEU A 83 3.30 -5.45 -14.08
CA LEU A 83 2.60 -4.47 -14.92
C LEU A 83 1.09 -4.75 -14.94
#